data_AF-A0A973PH94-F1
#
_entry.id   AF-A0A973PH94-F1
#
_cell.length_a   1.000
_cell.length_b   1.000
_cell.length_c   1.000
_cell.angle_alpha   90.00
_cell.angle_beta   90.00
_cell.angle_gamma   90.00
#
_symmetry.space_group_name_H-M   'P 1'
#
loop_
_entity.id
_entity.type
_entity.pdbx_description
1 polymer ?
#
loop_
_entity_poly.entity_id
_entity_poly.type
_entity_poly.pdbx_seq_one_letter_code
_entity_poly.pdbx_strand_id
1 'polypeptide(L)'
;MTRRSDPAEPGITRRRRGRGFSYHHPDGRPVRDRRILARIRKLAIPPAWREVWICRDPDGHLQAVGTDSAGRRQYRYHDDWREKQDRLKFDRVTELAARLPAFRRRVAADLAGSDLTRDRVLAAAARMLDLGLFRAGGAEYDSFGLATLRTEHVTCDAERVRCRYDGKGGKPVETEIRDPAVCRVISALLDVGPGELLRYRDGSGWRDVRAEDVNDYLREHLGEEVSAKDFRTWHATVVAAAALARAPRSRSRT
;
A
#
# COMPACT_ATOMS: atom_id res chain seq x y z
N MET A 1 17.88 14.20 -15.25
CA MET A 1 17.60 13.78 -13.86
C MET A 1 16.14 14.13 -13.58
N THR A 2 15.30 13.17 -13.22
CA THR A 2 13.86 13.39 -12.99
C THR A 2 13.61 14.38 -11.86
N ARG A 3 12.71 15.34 -12.05
CA ARG A 3 12.36 16.42 -11.11
C ARG A 3 10.96 16.20 -10.50
N ARG A 4 10.74 16.68 -9.28
CA ARG A 4 9.40 16.66 -8.67
C ARG A 4 8.48 17.59 -9.46
N SER A 5 7.23 17.18 -9.67
CA SER A 5 6.21 17.91 -10.43
C SER A 5 4.85 17.78 -9.74
N ASP A 6 4.10 18.87 -9.65
CA ASP A 6 2.83 18.91 -8.92
C ASP A 6 1.64 19.08 -9.89
N PRO A 7 0.63 18.18 -9.88
CA PRO A 7 -0.55 18.35 -10.71
C PRO A 7 -1.43 19.56 -10.36
N ALA A 8 -1.21 20.22 -9.21
CA ALA A 8 -1.82 21.50 -8.88
C ALA A 8 -1.18 22.68 -9.65
N GLU A 9 0.04 22.52 -10.18
CA GLU A 9 0.68 23.55 -11.00
C GLU A 9 0.06 23.65 -12.41
N PRO A 10 0.20 24.79 -13.10
CA PRO A 10 -0.28 24.95 -14.47
C PRO A 10 0.32 23.91 -15.43
N GLY A 11 -0.53 23.08 -16.03
CA GLY A 11 -0.15 22.03 -16.99
C GLY A 11 -0.88 22.10 -18.33
N ILE A 12 -0.52 21.21 -19.24
CA ILE A 12 -1.23 21.04 -20.50
C ILE A 12 -2.53 20.29 -20.24
N THR A 13 -3.65 20.80 -20.75
CA THR A 13 -4.96 20.17 -20.62
C THR A 13 -5.35 19.42 -21.89
N ARG A 14 -6.07 18.31 -21.75
CA ARG A 14 -6.64 17.55 -22.89
C ARG A 14 -8.12 17.86 -23.04
N ARG A 15 -8.55 18.17 -24.26
CA ARG A 15 -9.96 18.39 -24.62
C ARG A 15 -10.38 17.43 -25.73
N ARG A 16 -11.61 16.94 -25.69
CA ARG A 16 -12.15 16.08 -26.76
C ARG A 16 -12.42 16.94 -28.00
N ARG A 17 -12.03 16.46 -29.19
CA ARG A 17 -12.27 17.14 -30.47
C ARG A 17 -12.59 16.10 -31.55
N GLY A 18 -13.87 15.99 -31.90
CA GLY A 18 -14.36 14.98 -32.85
C GLY A 18 -14.01 13.56 -32.40
N ARG A 19 -13.32 12.81 -33.27
CA ARG A 19 -12.83 11.45 -32.99
C ARG A 19 -11.53 11.39 -32.18
N GLY A 20 -10.92 12.54 -31.86
CA GLY A 20 -9.63 12.61 -31.18
C GLY A 20 -9.60 13.62 -30.03
N PHE A 21 -8.40 14.12 -29.74
CA PHE A 21 -8.15 15.07 -28.67
C PHE A 21 -7.32 16.26 -29.16
N SER A 22 -7.58 17.44 -28.61
CA SER A 22 -6.69 18.60 -28.68
C SER A 22 -6.03 18.85 -27.33
N TYR A 23 -4.85 19.46 -27.37
CA TYR A 23 -4.06 19.77 -26.18
C TYR A 23 -3.85 21.28 -26.10
N HIS A 24 -3.95 21.83 -24.90
CA HIS A 24 -3.90 23.26 -24.67
C HIS A 24 -2.91 23.60 -23.56
N HIS A 25 -2.11 24.64 -23.76
CA HIS A 25 -1.27 25.21 -22.72
C HIS A 25 -2.13 25.84 -21.61
N PRO A 26 -1.55 26.16 -20.44
CA PRO A 26 -2.30 26.81 -19.35
C PRO A 26 -2.99 28.11 -19.74
N ASP A 27 -2.43 28.84 -20.70
CA ASP A 27 -3.00 30.07 -21.28
C ASP A 27 -4.16 29.81 -22.27
N GLY A 28 -4.55 28.54 -22.46
CA GLY A 28 -5.62 28.12 -23.37
C GLY A 28 -5.18 27.95 -24.83
N ARG A 29 -3.97 28.36 -25.22
CA ARG A 29 -3.49 28.27 -26.59
C ARG A 29 -3.28 26.80 -27.00
N PRO A 30 -3.59 26.43 -28.26
CA PRO A 30 -3.42 25.06 -28.72
C PRO A 30 -1.93 24.70 -28.79
N VAL A 31 -1.58 23.51 -28.28
CA VAL A 31 -0.24 22.94 -28.44
C VAL A 31 -0.06 22.49 -29.89
N ARG A 32 0.83 23.17 -30.62
CA ARG A 32 1.15 22.84 -32.03
C ARG A 32 2.54 22.23 -32.22
N ASP A 33 3.39 22.34 -31.21
CA ASP A 33 4.74 21.79 -31.25
C ASP A 33 4.71 20.27 -31.45
N ARG A 34 5.32 19.80 -32.54
CA ARG A 34 5.37 18.38 -32.91
C ARG A 34 6.09 17.52 -31.88
N ARG A 35 7.12 18.03 -31.20
CA ARG A 35 7.87 17.33 -30.17
C ARG A 35 7.01 17.13 -28.92
N ILE A 36 6.30 18.18 -28.48
CA ILE A 36 5.38 18.09 -27.35
C ILE A 36 4.26 17.09 -27.66
N LEU A 37 3.64 17.17 -28.84
CA LEU A 37 2.59 16.24 -29.25
C LEU A 37 3.08 14.79 -29.35
N ALA A 38 4.29 14.57 -29.84
CA ALA A 38 4.90 13.23 -29.88
C ALA A 38 5.11 12.66 -28.47
N ARG A 39 5.61 13.48 -27.52
CA ARG A 39 5.75 13.08 -26.11
C ARG A 39 4.40 12.70 -25.50
N ILE A 40 3.38 13.54 -25.69
CA ILE A 40 2.03 13.27 -25.16
C ILE A 40 1.47 11.95 -25.69
N ARG A 41 1.68 11.63 -26.97
CA ARG A 41 1.26 10.34 -27.54
C ARG A 41 1.97 9.16 -26.89
N LYS A 42 3.28 9.26 -26.63
CA LYS A 42 4.07 8.21 -25.94
C LYS A 42 3.56 7.92 -24.52
N LEU A 43 2.93 8.89 -23.85
CA LEU A 43 2.33 8.68 -22.53
C LEU A 43 1.12 7.70 -22.54
N ALA A 44 0.56 7.40 -23.73
CA ALA A 44 -0.56 6.48 -23.91
C ALA A 44 -1.68 6.72 -22.88
N ILE A 45 -2.11 7.99 -22.75
CA ILE A 45 -3.15 8.39 -21.80
C ILE A 45 -4.49 7.82 -22.27
N PRO A 46 -5.15 6.94 -21.49
CA PRO A 46 -6.38 6.29 -21.91
C PRO A 46 -7.45 7.29 -22.37
N PRO A 47 -8.19 7.01 -23.45
CA PRO A 47 -9.17 7.93 -24.00
C PRO A 47 -10.36 8.17 -23.04
N ALA A 48 -10.66 7.22 -22.16
CA ALA A 48 -11.73 7.32 -21.18
C ALA A 48 -11.44 8.32 -20.04
N TRP A 49 -10.17 8.73 -19.85
CA TRP A 49 -9.83 9.64 -18.76
C TRP A 49 -10.38 11.05 -18.98
N ARG A 50 -10.99 11.62 -17.95
CA ARG A 50 -11.48 12.99 -17.87
C ARG A 50 -10.51 13.86 -17.06
N GLU A 51 -10.67 15.19 -17.15
CA GLU A 51 -9.89 16.16 -16.37
C GLU A 51 -8.38 15.89 -16.43
N VAL A 52 -7.88 15.70 -17.65
CA VAL A 52 -6.49 15.29 -17.84
C VAL A 52 -5.57 16.49 -17.76
N TRP A 53 -4.64 16.42 -16.82
CA TRP A 53 -3.49 17.29 -16.66
C TRP A 53 -2.24 16.58 -17.19
N ILE A 54 -1.39 17.30 -17.92
CA ILE A 54 -0.16 16.78 -18.48
C ILE A 54 0.99 17.74 -18.11
N CYS A 55 2.06 17.20 -17.54
CA CYS A 55 3.21 17.98 -17.13
C CYS A 55 3.89 18.64 -18.33
N ARG A 56 4.25 19.92 -18.20
CA ARG A 56 4.99 20.67 -19.22
C ARG A 56 6.44 20.22 -19.34
N ASP A 57 7.06 19.89 -18.21
CA ASP A 57 8.45 19.43 -18.14
C ASP A 57 8.56 17.95 -18.54
N PRO A 58 9.32 17.61 -19.60
CA PRO A 58 9.59 16.22 -19.93
C PRO A 58 10.30 15.45 -18.79
N ASP A 59 11.06 16.12 -17.92
CA ASP A 59 11.75 15.49 -16.78
C ASP A 59 10.88 15.37 -15.51
N GLY A 60 9.63 15.85 -15.54
CA GLY A 60 8.73 15.78 -14.40
C GLY A 60 8.41 14.33 -14.02
N HIS A 61 8.56 13.97 -12.75
CA HIS A 61 8.36 12.59 -12.30
C HIS A 61 6.93 12.10 -12.55
N LEU A 62 5.95 12.99 -12.39
CA LEU A 62 4.57 12.82 -12.80
C LEU A 62 4.38 13.48 -14.16
N GLN A 63 4.02 12.68 -15.17
CA GLN A 63 3.87 13.09 -16.56
C GLN A 63 2.43 13.42 -16.93
N ALA A 64 1.45 12.70 -16.38
CA ALA A 64 0.04 13.03 -16.56
C ALA A 64 -0.81 12.51 -15.41
N VAL A 65 -1.95 13.17 -15.19
CA VAL A 65 -2.97 12.73 -14.26
C VAL A 65 -4.33 12.83 -14.96
N GLY A 66 -5.24 11.89 -14.69
CA GLY A 66 -6.62 11.90 -15.21
C GLY A 66 -7.59 11.21 -14.27
N THR A 67 -8.90 11.41 -14.45
CA THR A 67 -9.96 10.72 -13.70
C THR A 67 -10.52 9.63 -14.59
N ASP A 68 -10.52 8.37 -14.16
CA ASP A 68 -11.04 7.26 -14.97
C ASP A 68 -12.58 7.22 -15.01
N SER A 69 -13.14 6.25 -15.74
CA SER A 69 -14.59 6.07 -15.85
C SER A 69 -15.28 5.69 -14.55
N ALA A 70 -14.54 5.22 -13.55
CA ALA A 70 -15.03 4.90 -12.22
C ALA A 70 -14.84 6.07 -11.24
N GLY A 71 -14.49 7.27 -11.73
CA GLY A 71 -14.30 8.45 -10.88
C GLY A 71 -12.98 8.48 -10.11
N ARG A 72 -12.07 7.53 -10.34
CA ARG A 72 -10.81 7.43 -9.58
C ARG A 72 -9.71 8.23 -10.25
N ARG A 73 -8.86 8.84 -9.43
CA ARG A 73 -7.70 9.57 -9.94
C ARG A 73 -6.56 8.63 -10.32
N GLN A 74 -6.06 8.80 -11.54
CA GLN A 74 -5.06 7.95 -12.18
C GLN A 74 -3.84 8.76 -12.60
N TYR A 75 -2.67 8.12 -12.56
CA TYR A 75 -1.37 8.78 -12.69
C TYR A 75 -0.51 8.08 -13.76
N ARG A 76 0.24 8.86 -14.53
CA ARG A 76 1.32 8.39 -15.42
C ARG A 76 2.63 9.01 -14.94
N TYR A 77 3.62 8.17 -14.67
CA TYR A 77 4.95 8.57 -14.21
C TYR A 77 5.98 8.43 -15.33
N HIS A 78 7.05 9.24 -15.25
CA HIS A 78 8.24 9.06 -16.08
C HIS A 78 8.85 7.67 -15.87
N ASP A 79 9.38 7.05 -16.93
CA ASP A 79 9.89 5.67 -16.88
C ASP A 79 11.13 5.57 -15.99
N ASP A 80 12.13 6.46 -16.15
CA ASP A 80 13.29 6.54 -15.24
C ASP A 80 12.91 6.74 -13.77
N TRP A 81 11.80 7.44 -13.49
CA TRP A 81 11.31 7.60 -12.12
C TRP A 81 10.80 6.26 -11.58
N ARG A 82 10.05 5.50 -12.39
CA ARG A 82 9.61 4.17 -12.00
C ARG A 82 10.78 3.24 -11.72
N GLU A 83 11.78 3.21 -12.60
CA GLU A 83 12.98 2.38 -12.39
C GLU A 83 13.75 2.77 -11.12
N LYS A 84 13.92 4.07 -10.85
CA LYS A 84 14.54 4.54 -9.60
C LYS A 84 13.71 4.16 -8.38
N GLN A 85 12.39 4.35 -8.43
CA GLN A 85 11.51 3.96 -7.33
C GLN A 85 11.54 2.45 -7.10
N ASP A 86 11.66 1.64 -8.15
CA ASP A 86 11.77 0.20 -8.02
C ASP A 86 13.10 -0.21 -7.37
N ARG A 87 14.23 0.39 -7.75
CA ARG A 87 15.51 0.18 -7.04
C ARG A 87 15.44 0.58 -5.57
N LEU A 88 14.90 1.76 -5.28
CA LEU A 88 14.73 2.22 -3.90
C LEU A 88 13.87 1.28 -3.05
N LYS A 89 12.87 0.61 -3.65
CA LYS A 89 12.10 -0.41 -2.93
C LYS A 89 12.97 -1.59 -2.51
N PHE A 90 13.87 -2.06 -3.36
CA PHE A 90 14.76 -3.18 -3.03
C PHE A 90 15.78 -2.80 -1.95
N ASP A 91 16.35 -1.60 -2.03
CA ASP A 91 17.27 -1.11 -1.00
C ASP A 91 16.57 -1.03 0.36
N ARG A 92 15.35 -0.48 0.40
CA ARG A 92 14.52 -0.41 1.62
C ARG A 92 14.20 -1.78 2.21
N VAL A 93 13.96 -2.79 1.37
CA VAL A 93 13.69 -4.16 1.85
C VAL A 93 14.90 -4.73 2.58
N THR A 94 16.11 -4.45 2.09
CA THR A 94 17.36 -4.88 2.74
C THR A 94 17.55 -4.17 4.08
N GLU A 95 17.31 -2.87 4.12
CA GLU A 95 17.40 -2.07 5.35
C GLU A 95 16.33 -2.48 6.38
N LEU A 96 15.11 -2.77 5.94
CA LEU A 96 14.05 -3.32 6.77
C LEU A 96 14.47 -4.67 7.35
N ALA A 97 15.06 -5.56 6.53
CA ALA A 97 15.50 -6.88 6.97
C ALA A 97 16.49 -6.82 8.14
N ALA A 98 17.41 -5.86 8.12
CA ALA A 98 18.37 -5.66 9.21
C ALA A 98 17.71 -5.21 10.52
N ARG A 99 16.59 -4.48 10.44
CA ARG A 99 15.86 -3.92 11.59
C ARG A 99 14.80 -4.88 12.17
N LEU A 100 14.28 -5.81 11.36
CA LEU A 100 13.24 -6.76 11.76
C LEU A 100 13.54 -7.56 13.03
N PRO A 101 14.77 -8.06 13.31
CA PRO A 101 15.04 -8.81 14.53
C PRO A 101 14.79 -8.01 15.81
N ALA A 102 15.21 -6.74 15.84
CA ALA A 102 14.99 -5.87 16.99
C ALA A 102 13.51 -5.50 17.12
N PHE A 103 12.87 -5.16 16.01
CA PHE A 103 11.45 -4.89 15.96
C PHE A 103 10.58 -6.05 16.47
N ARG A 104 10.87 -7.29 16.05
CA ARG A 104 10.15 -8.48 16.51
C ARG A 104 10.29 -8.71 18.02
N ARG A 105 11.43 -8.36 18.62
CA ARG A 105 11.58 -8.39 20.08
C ARG A 105 10.72 -7.33 20.77
N ARG A 106 10.65 -6.11 20.22
CA ARG A 106 9.77 -5.05 20.74
C ARG A 106 8.30 -5.46 20.65
N VAL A 107 7.86 -5.94 19.49
CA VAL A 107 6.49 -6.46 19.29
C VAL A 107 6.17 -7.57 20.28
N ALA A 108 7.10 -8.51 20.52
CA ALA A 108 6.90 -9.57 21.50
C ALA A 108 6.74 -9.03 22.94
N ALA A 109 7.49 -7.98 23.31
CA ALA A 109 7.36 -7.32 24.60
C ALA A 109 6.01 -6.63 24.74
N ASP A 110 5.57 -5.88 23.73
CA ASP A 110 4.28 -5.17 23.74
C ASP A 110 3.09 -6.16 23.77
N LEU A 111 3.26 -7.36 23.21
CA LEU A 111 2.26 -8.44 23.23
C LEU A 111 2.12 -9.15 24.59
N ALA A 112 3.08 -8.99 25.51
CA ALA A 112 3.17 -9.77 26.74
C ALA A 112 2.09 -9.45 27.78
N GLY A 113 1.46 -8.27 27.71
CA GLY A 113 0.42 -7.85 28.64
C GLY A 113 -0.89 -8.66 28.53
N SER A 114 -1.88 -8.35 29.38
CA SER A 114 -3.23 -8.96 29.39
C SER A 114 -4.33 -8.00 28.93
N ASP A 115 -4.12 -6.70 29.08
CA ASP A 115 -5.11 -5.68 28.73
C ASP A 115 -5.06 -5.31 27.25
N LEU A 116 -6.18 -4.87 26.68
CA LEU A 116 -6.27 -4.41 25.29
C LEU A 116 -5.86 -2.94 25.17
N THR A 117 -4.61 -2.64 25.55
CA THR A 117 -4.01 -1.31 25.41
C THR A 117 -3.71 -0.99 23.95
N ARG A 118 -3.55 0.31 23.64
CA ARG A 118 -3.18 0.77 22.29
C ARG A 118 -1.95 0.02 21.76
N ASP A 119 -0.85 0.03 22.51
CA ASP A 119 0.42 -0.54 22.07
C ASP A 119 0.32 -2.05 21.85
N ARG A 120 -0.43 -2.78 22.68
CA ARG A 120 -0.60 -4.22 22.52
C ARG A 120 -1.42 -4.58 21.29
N VAL A 121 -2.49 -3.84 21.02
CA VAL A 121 -3.33 -4.05 19.82
C VAL A 121 -2.55 -3.67 18.55
N LEU A 122 -1.77 -2.59 18.58
CA LEU A 122 -0.90 -2.20 17.47
C LEU A 122 0.25 -3.18 17.25
N ALA A 123 0.84 -3.75 18.31
CA ALA A 123 1.81 -4.82 18.23
C ALA A 123 1.21 -6.09 17.60
N ALA A 124 -0.03 -6.45 17.94
CA ALA A 124 -0.74 -7.54 17.29
C ALA A 124 -0.98 -7.26 15.80
N ALA A 125 -1.42 -6.05 15.44
CA ALA A 125 -1.56 -5.64 14.05
C ALA A 125 -0.23 -5.72 13.29
N ALA A 126 0.85 -5.21 13.88
CA ALA A 126 2.16 -5.24 13.26
C ALA A 126 2.71 -6.68 13.12
N ARG A 127 2.46 -7.54 14.10
CA ARG A 127 2.78 -8.97 14.03
C ARG A 127 1.97 -9.68 12.94
N MET A 128 0.71 -9.31 12.77
CA MET A 128 -0.13 -9.79 11.67
C MET A 128 0.41 -9.34 10.31
N LEU A 129 0.91 -8.10 10.17
CA LEU A 129 1.60 -7.66 8.94
C LEU A 129 2.88 -8.47 8.67
N ASP A 130 3.64 -8.77 9.72
CA ASP A 130 4.90 -9.54 9.68
C ASP A 130 4.71 -11.03 9.37
N LEU A 131 3.50 -11.59 9.53
CA LEU A 131 3.24 -13.01 9.30
C LEU A 131 2.24 -13.30 8.16
N GLY A 132 1.24 -12.42 7.98
CA GLY A 132 0.03 -12.71 7.22
C GLY A 132 -0.09 -12.05 5.85
N LEU A 133 0.94 -11.36 5.34
CA LEU A 133 0.90 -10.74 4.00
C LEU A 133 -0.30 -9.77 3.78
N PHE A 134 -0.87 -9.23 4.86
CA PHE A 134 -2.03 -8.34 4.77
C PHE A 134 -1.73 -7.06 3.99
N ARG A 135 -2.79 -6.38 3.55
CA ARG A 135 -2.71 -4.95 3.20
C ARG A 135 -3.15 -4.17 4.42
N ALA A 136 -2.60 -2.98 4.65
CA ALA A 136 -3.04 -2.13 5.75
C ALA A 136 -4.57 -1.87 5.73
N GLY A 137 -5.14 -1.66 4.54
CA GLY A 137 -6.51 -1.16 4.39
C GLY A 137 -6.57 0.35 4.60
N GLY A 138 -7.59 1.01 4.06
CA GLY A 138 -7.84 2.43 4.23
C GLY A 138 -9.30 2.72 3.95
N ALA A 139 -9.90 3.67 4.67
CA ALA A 139 -11.35 3.94 4.63
C ALA A 139 -11.85 4.39 3.24
N GLU A 140 -10.96 4.85 2.36
CA GLU A 140 -11.28 5.33 1.01
C GLU A 140 -11.55 4.23 -0.03
N TYR A 141 -11.47 2.96 0.33
CA TYR A 141 -11.67 1.85 -0.59
C TYR A 141 -12.84 0.95 -0.14
N ASP A 142 -13.70 0.55 -1.09
CA ASP A 142 -14.74 -0.50 -0.92
C ASP A 142 -14.13 -1.91 -0.73
N SER A 143 -12.98 -2.01 -0.05
CA SER A 143 -12.28 -3.27 0.19
C SER A 143 -11.61 -3.28 1.55
N PHE A 144 -11.64 -4.42 2.22
CA PHE A 144 -11.06 -4.56 3.55
C PHE A 144 -9.54 -4.73 3.50
N GLY A 145 -8.87 -4.24 4.54
CA GLY A 145 -7.48 -4.56 4.89
C GLY A 145 -7.36 -4.71 6.41
N LEU A 146 -6.16 -4.91 6.92
CA LEU A 146 -5.91 -5.24 8.32
C LEU A 146 -6.61 -4.31 9.31
N ALA A 147 -6.48 -2.99 9.12
CA ALA A 147 -7.06 -1.96 9.99
C ALA A 147 -8.57 -1.79 9.79
N THR A 148 -9.17 -2.43 8.79
CA THR A 148 -10.62 -2.40 8.53
C THR A 148 -11.25 -3.80 8.58
N LEU A 149 -10.54 -4.79 9.12
CA LEU A 149 -11.10 -6.12 9.32
C LEU A 149 -12.22 -6.02 10.36
N ARG A 150 -13.34 -6.68 10.07
CA ARG A 150 -14.45 -6.84 11.00
C ARG A 150 -14.37 -8.17 11.72
N THR A 151 -15.01 -8.27 12.87
CA THR A 151 -15.07 -9.52 13.64
C THR A 151 -15.66 -10.69 12.83
N GLU A 152 -16.63 -10.43 11.95
CA GLU A 152 -17.22 -11.44 11.05
C GLU A 152 -16.24 -12.01 10.01
N HIS A 153 -15.16 -11.28 9.71
CA HIS A 153 -14.11 -11.76 8.80
C HIS A 153 -13.12 -12.70 9.48
N VAL A 154 -13.16 -12.84 10.80
CA VAL A 154 -12.09 -13.49 11.57
C VAL A 154 -12.63 -14.62 12.42
N THR A 155 -11.94 -15.76 12.33
CA THR A 155 -12.10 -16.89 13.23
C THR A 155 -10.77 -17.12 13.93
N CYS A 156 -10.80 -17.39 15.24
CA CYS A 156 -9.60 -17.58 16.04
C CYS A 156 -9.79 -18.76 16.98
N ASP A 157 -8.80 -19.65 17.02
CA ASP A 157 -8.63 -20.64 18.06
C ASP A 157 -7.32 -20.40 18.80
N ALA A 158 -6.94 -21.29 19.73
CA ALA A 158 -5.74 -21.13 20.54
C ALA A 158 -4.42 -21.16 19.72
N GLU A 159 -4.44 -21.74 18.51
CA GLU A 159 -3.24 -21.96 17.70
C GLU A 159 -3.18 -21.05 16.47
N ARG A 160 -4.33 -20.66 15.93
CA ARG A 160 -4.39 -19.92 14.67
C ARG A 160 -5.49 -18.86 14.62
N VAL A 161 -5.18 -17.80 13.87
CA VAL A 161 -6.12 -16.79 13.40
C VAL A 161 -6.33 -17.00 11.91
N ARG A 162 -7.58 -17.09 11.47
CA ARG A 162 -7.96 -17.17 10.07
C ARG A 162 -8.84 -15.98 9.70
N CYS A 163 -8.43 -15.26 8.67
CA CYS A 163 -9.14 -14.11 8.12
C CYS A 163 -9.67 -14.44 6.72
N ARG A 164 -10.95 -14.15 6.47
CA ARG A 164 -11.62 -14.28 5.17
C ARG A 164 -12.44 -13.04 4.88
N TYR A 165 -12.15 -12.36 3.78
CA TYR A 165 -12.78 -11.09 3.42
C TYR A 165 -12.61 -10.75 1.95
N ASP A 166 -13.41 -9.81 1.44
CA ASP A 166 -13.24 -9.27 0.10
C ASP A 166 -12.21 -8.13 0.10
N GLY A 167 -11.06 -8.41 -0.50
CA GLY A 167 -9.96 -7.47 -0.62
C GLY A 167 -10.08 -6.59 -1.86
N LYS A 168 -8.97 -5.90 -2.19
CA LYS A 168 -8.89 -4.95 -3.29
C LYS A 168 -9.47 -5.51 -4.60
N GLY A 169 -10.52 -4.86 -5.10
CA GLY A 169 -11.21 -5.23 -6.34
C GLY A 169 -12.21 -6.38 -6.19
N GLY A 170 -12.76 -6.60 -4.98
CA GLY A 170 -13.74 -7.65 -4.70
C GLY A 170 -13.19 -9.06 -4.78
N LYS A 171 -11.86 -9.20 -4.63
CA LYS A 171 -11.21 -10.51 -4.72
C LYS A 171 -11.21 -11.16 -3.33
N PRO A 172 -11.65 -12.42 -3.20
CA PRO A 172 -11.61 -13.12 -1.92
C PRO A 172 -10.16 -13.25 -1.46
N VAL A 173 -9.92 -12.90 -0.20
CA VAL A 173 -8.65 -13.07 0.49
C VAL A 173 -8.86 -14.02 1.64
N GLU A 174 -8.04 -15.07 1.72
CA GLU A 174 -7.93 -15.95 2.87
C GLU A 174 -6.49 -15.92 3.38
N THR A 175 -6.31 -15.78 4.69
CA THR A 175 -5.00 -15.75 5.34
C THR A 175 -5.09 -16.46 6.68
N GLU A 176 -4.09 -17.29 6.97
CA GLU A 176 -3.93 -17.98 8.26
C GLU A 176 -2.60 -17.55 8.89
N ILE A 177 -2.65 -17.20 10.19
CA ILE A 177 -1.48 -16.95 11.02
C ILE A 177 -1.49 -17.93 12.18
N ARG A 178 -0.32 -18.51 12.48
CA ARG A 178 -0.08 -19.34 13.66
C ARG A 178 0.87 -18.62 14.61
N ASP A 179 0.31 -17.87 15.56
CA ASP A 179 1.08 -17.14 16.57
C ASP A 179 0.24 -17.06 17.86
N PRO A 180 0.57 -17.81 18.93
CA PRO A 180 -0.23 -17.85 20.14
C PRO A 180 -0.39 -16.49 20.83
N ALA A 181 0.55 -15.57 20.67
CA ALA A 181 0.44 -14.24 21.25
C ALA A 181 -0.59 -13.39 20.50
N VAL A 182 -0.61 -13.48 19.17
CA VAL A 182 -1.65 -12.87 18.34
C VAL A 182 -3.01 -13.51 18.63
N CYS A 183 -3.10 -14.84 18.72
CA CYS A 183 -4.36 -15.53 19.05
C CYS A 183 -4.98 -15.00 20.33
N ARG A 184 -4.19 -14.82 21.41
CA ARG A 184 -4.71 -14.26 22.67
C ARG A 184 -5.31 -12.86 22.51
N VAL A 185 -4.67 -11.99 21.73
CA VAL A 185 -5.19 -10.62 21.49
C VAL A 185 -6.45 -10.68 20.63
N ILE A 186 -6.44 -11.47 19.56
CA ILE A 186 -7.57 -11.57 18.63
C ILE A 186 -8.80 -12.21 19.31
N SER A 187 -8.62 -13.30 20.07
CA SER A 187 -9.71 -13.88 20.87
C SER A 187 -10.33 -12.85 21.81
N ALA A 188 -9.51 -12.11 22.56
CA ALA A 188 -10.01 -11.06 23.45
C ALA A 188 -10.77 -9.95 22.69
N LEU A 189 -10.35 -9.59 21.48
CA LEU A 189 -11.04 -8.59 20.65
C LEU A 189 -12.37 -9.08 20.07
N LEU A 190 -12.47 -10.38 19.76
CA LEU A 190 -13.71 -11.02 19.34
C LEU A 190 -14.72 -11.06 20.49
N ASP A 191 -14.28 -11.31 21.71
CA ASP A 191 -15.12 -11.34 22.91
C ASP A 191 -15.74 -9.96 23.26
N VAL A 192 -15.15 -8.87 22.78
CA VAL A 192 -15.72 -7.51 22.92
C VAL A 192 -17.06 -7.37 22.18
N GLY A 193 -17.30 -8.15 21.11
CA GLY A 193 -18.55 -8.15 20.36
C GLY A 193 -18.39 -7.74 18.89
N PRO A 194 -19.48 -7.51 18.14
CA PRO A 194 -19.39 -7.18 16.72
C PRO A 194 -18.74 -5.81 16.44
N GLY A 195 -18.19 -5.62 15.24
CA GLY A 195 -17.65 -4.34 14.76
C GLY A 195 -16.30 -4.47 14.05
N GLU A 196 -15.54 -3.38 14.03
CA GLU A 196 -14.12 -3.39 13.64
C GLU A 196 -13.33 -4.25 14.65
N LEU A 197 -12.47 -5.12 14.12
CA LEU A 197 -11.72 -6.10 14.91
C LEU A 197 -10.67 -5.42 15.77
N LEU A 198 -9.84 -4.57 15.16
CA LEU A 198 -8.73 -3.92 15.82
C LEU A 198 -9.22 -2.66 16.52
N ARG A 199 -9.36 -2.75 17.83
CA ARG A 199 -9.76 -1.65 18.71
C ARG A 199 -9.07 -1.79 20.05
N TYR A 200 -8.77 -0.68 20.70
CA TYR A 200 -8.13 -0.68 22.01
C TYR A 200 -8.97 0.10 23.00
N ARG A 201 -8.77 -0.20 24.28
CA ARG A 201 -9.37 0.56 25.37
C ARG A 201 -8.51 1.80 25.63
N ASP A 202 -9.14 2.95 25.61
CA ASP A 202 -8.60 4.17 26.16
C ASP A 202 -9.37 4.53 27.46
N GLY A 203 -8.88 5.50 28.22
CA GLY A 203 -9.53 5.91 29.47
C GLY A 203 -11.00 6.37 29.33
N SER A 204 -11.48 6.60 28.10
CA SER A 204 -12.83 7.06 27.78
C SER A 204 -13.75 6.00 27.14
N GLY A 205 -13.21 4.84 26.75
CA GLY A 205 -13.98 3.79 26.08
C GLY A 205 -13.15 2.98 25.06
N TRP A 206 -13.83 2.48 24.03
CA TRP A 206 -13.20 1.76 22.93
C TRP A 206 -12.89 2.70 21.77
N ARG A 207 -11.70 2.56 21.19
CA ARG A 207 -11.32 3.25 19.94
C ARG A 207 -10.86 2.26 18.89
N ASP A 208 -11.37 2.44 17.68
CA ASP A 208 -10.93 1.67 16.52
C ASP A 208 -9.53 2.09 16.09
N VAL A 209 -8.70 1.10 15.74
CA VAL A 209 -7.39 1.32 15.14
C VAL A 209 -7.56 1.78 13.70
N ARG A 210 -6.87 2.85 13.32
CA ARG A 210 -6.80 3.30 11.93
C ARG A 210 -5.51 2.85 11.25
N ALA A 211 -5.47 2.94 9.93
CA ALA A 211 -4.28 2.59 9.16
C ALA A 211 -3.09 3.48 9.54
N GLU A 212 -3.37 4.73 9.90
CA GLU A 212 -2.43 5.72 10.39
C GLU A 212 -1.80 5.25 11.71
N ASP A 213 -2.60 4.79 12.68
CA ASP A 213 -2.07 4.28 13.96
C ASP A 213 -1.07 3.13 13.76
N VAL A 214 -1.38 2.21 12.83
CA VAL A 214 -0.48 1.08 12.51
C VAL A 214 0.80 1.60 11.88
N ASN A 215 0.73 2.52 10.91
CA ASN A 215 1.92 3.08 10.30
C ASN A 215 2.74 3.91 11.29
N ASP A 216 2.12 4.60 12.23
CA ASP A 216 2.80 5.36 13.28
C ASP A 216 3.61 4.43 14.18
N TYR A 217 3.00 3.31 14.63
CA TYR A 217 3.69 2.29 15.40
C TYR A 217 4.87 1.66 14.63
N LEU A 218 4.69 1.40 13.33
CA LEU A 218 5.79 0.92 12.49
C LEU A 218 6.91 1.96 12.39
N ARG A 219 6.59 3.24 12.15
CA ARG A 219 7.59 4.30 12.02
C ARG A 219 8.37 4.53 13.30
N GLU A 220 7.69 4.49 14.45
CA GLU A 220 8.32 4.62 15.77
C GLU A 220 9.39 3.57 16.03
N HIS A 221 9.19 2.33 15.56
CA HIS A 221 10.06 1.20 15.89
C HIS A 221 10.95 0.69 14.75
N LEU A 222 10.62 1.04 13.51
CA LEU A 222 11.37 0.63 12.32
C LEU A 222 11.97 1.80 11.55
N GLY A 223 11.54 3.05 11.75
CA GLY A 223 12.03 4.23 11.04
C GLY A 223 10.96 4.93 10.20
N GLU A 224 11.08 6.24 10.05
CA GLU A 224 10.07 7.14 9.44
C GLU A 224 9.69 6.80 7.99
N GLU A 225 10.60 6.18 7.24
CA GLU A 225 10.38 5.79 5.85
C GLU A 225 9.64 4.46 5.66
N VAL A 226 9.39 3.73 6.76
CA VAL A 226 8.77 2.41 6.75
C VAL A 226 7.25 2.52 6.86
N SER A 227 6.56 1.69 6.08
CA SER A 227 5.10 1.56 6.10
C SER A 227 4.68 0.10 6.06
N ALA A 228 3.39 -0.15 6.30
CA ALA A 228 2.80 -1.48 6.15
C ALA A 228 2.96 -2.07 4.73
N LYS A 229 3.19 -1.23 3.70
CA LYS A 229 3.45 -1.68 2.33
C LYS A 229 4.79 -2.40 2.20
N ASP A 230 5.80 -1.99 2.98
CA ASP A 230 7.15 -2.51 2.87
C ASP A 230 7.22 -3.97 3.35
N PHE A 231 6.40 -4.34 4.34
CA PHE A 231 6.21 -5.73 4.76
C PHE A 231 5.74 -6.65 3.63
N ARG A 232 4.91 -6.16 2.72
CA ARG A 232 4.45 -6.96 1.56
C ARG A 232 5.58 -7.19 0.56
N THR A 233 6.40 -6.17 0.31
CA THR A 233 7.57 -6.28 -0.56
C THR A 233 8.61 -7.23 0.05
N TRP A 234 8.86 -7.11 1.35
CA TRP A 234 9.74 -8.01 2.09
C TRP A 234 9.30 -9.47 1.96
N HIS A 235 8.04 -9.78 2.29
CA HIS A 235 7.53 -11.15 2.17
C HIS A 235 7.60 -11.68 0.75
N ALA A 236 7.19 -10.89 -0.26
CA ALA A 236 7.27 -11.32 -1.66
C ALA A 236 8.71 -11.66 -2.05
N THR A 237 9.68 -10.88 -1.57
CA THR A 237 11.11 -11.10 -1.78
C THR A 237 11.57 -12.39 -1.09
N VAL A 238 11.20 -12.62 0.17
CA VAL A 238 11.56 -13.83 0.93
C VAL A 238 10.94 -15.08 0.30
N VAL A 239 9.67 -15.04 -0.07
CA VAL A 239 8.97 -16.16 -0.72
C VAL A 239 9.62 -16.49 -2.07
N ALA A 240 9.91 -15.48 -2.88
CA ALA A 240 10.60 -15.65 -4.16
C ALA A 240 12.01 -16.24 -3.97
N ALA A 241 12.79 -15.71 -3.03
CA ALA A 241 14.13 -16.21 -2.71
C ALA A 241 14.10 -17.66 -2.23
N ALA A 242 13.16 -18.01 -1.33
CA ALA A 242 12.99 -19.38 -0.85
C ALA A 242 12.53 -20.35 -1.96
N ALA A 243 11.66 -19.90 -2.87
CA ALA A 243 11.26 -20.68 -4.03
C ALA A 243 12.44 -20.90 -5.00
N LEU A 244 13.23 -19.86 -5.29
CA LEU A 244 14.43 -19.96 -6.13
C LEU A 244 15.50 -20.87 -5.51
N ALA A 245 15.71 -20.80 -4.19
CA ALA A 245 16.65 -21.66 -3.49
C ALA A 245 16.26 -23.15 -3.54
N ARG A 246 14.96 -23.45 -3.62
CA ARG A 246 14.42 -24.80 -3.77
C ARG A 246 14.29 -25.25 -5.23
N ALA A 247 14.30 -24.31 -6.18
CA ALA A 247 14.21 -24.63 -7.58
C ALA A 247 15.51 -25.32 -8.06
N PRO A 248 15.43 -26.31 -8.96
CA PRO A 248 16.61 -26.86 -9.61
C PRO A 248 17.39 -25.73 -10.28
N ARG A 249 18.72 -25.74 -10.16
CA ARG A 249 19.55 -24.77 -10.89
C ARG A 249 19.23 -24.86 -12.38
N SER A 250 18.89 -23.71 -12.96
CA SER A 250 18.75 -23.58 -14.41
C SER A 250 19.99 -24.15 -15.09
N ARG A 251 19.79 -25.08 -16.03
CA ARG A 251 20.87 -25.63 -16.87
C ARG A 251 21.17 -24.76 -18.09
N SER A 252 20.47 -23.62 -18.29
CA SER A 252 20.78 -22.74 -19.42
C SER A 252 21.83 -21.69 -19.03
N ARG A 253 22.98 -21.76 -19.69
CA ARG A 253 23.88 -20.61 -19.86
C ARG A 253 23.28 -19.77 -20.99
N THR A 254 22.61 -18.69 -20.65
CA THR A 254 22.25 -17.60 -21.57
C THR A 254 22.53 -16.30 -20.87
#